data_AF-Q56855-F1
#
_entry.id   AF-Q56855-F1
#
_cell.length_a   1.000
_cell.length_b   1.000
_cell.length_c   1.000
_cell.angle_alpha   90.00
_cell.angle_beta   90.00
_cell.angle_gamma   90.00
#
_symmetry.space_group_name_H-M   'P 1'
#
loop_
_entity.id
_entity.type
_entity.pdbx_description
1 polymer ?
#
loop_
_entity_poly.entity_id
_entity_poly.type
_entity_poly.pdbx_seq_one_letter_code
_entity_poly.pdbx_strand_id
1 'polypeptide(L)'
;MKSRGLSVSTTNEHPDSQRLLADPLAGSESWWQQIAQWGTPLVEPISEDKVRLTFLWREPVAGADEPTYSRVYIDVNGVTDHHSTHPETLQRLGQTHVWYWQAEVESDFRGSYSFMPVTAEHCLNLPEGTPQERRQAQRNWWISLMDLAQNDPFNHTAPHSSYRGRPLSAVHLADAIPQTAWQPIDAGQQLPTDTQRLQLITWHSELLGNSRNVWIYHTHGTEDNAERPLAILLDGQYWATRQPIFGVLDNETDAGRLPASVYVLIDIIDQPHRSVELPCNQDFWQALQTELLPQVAALQPFTDQASRTVVAGQSFGWVGLAICRITLAAAFWWCAESSPVPSGGRMLIISKL
;
A
#
# COMPACT_ATOMS: atom_id res chain seq x y z
N MET A 1 28.38 -40.99 16.56
CA MET A 1 28.40 -41.27 15.10
C MET A 1 28.32 -39.93 14.40
N LYS A 2 29.39 -39.55 13.68
CA LYS A 2 29.61 -38.21 13.11
C LYS A 2 28.97 -38.09 11.73
N SER A 3 28.21 -37.04 11.48
CA SER A 3 27.94 -36.48 10.14
C SER A 3 27.36 -35.07 10.32
N ARG A 4 28.19 -34.03 10.26
CA ARG A 4 28.59 -33.26 9.06
C ARG A 4 27.71 -32.02 8.92
N GLY A 5 28.21 -30.91 9.47
CA GLY A 5 27.74 -29.57 9.15
C GLY A 5 28.06 -29.23 7.70
N LEU A 6 27.07 -28.65 7.03
CA LEU A 6 27.24 -27.96 5.76
C LEU A 6 27.62 -26.52 6.07
N SER A 7 28.89 -26.19 5.83
CA SER A 7 29.32 -24.81 5.62
C SER A 7 28.76 -24.36 4.27
N VAL A 8 27.79 -23.43 4.27
CA VAL A 8 27.39 -22.71 3.07
C VAL A 8 28.15 -21.40 3.07
N SER A 9 28.94 -21.21 2.02
CA SER A 9 29.67 -19.98 1.72
C SER A 9 28.71 -18.97 1.08
N THR A 10 28.51 -17.82 1.69
CA THR A 10 27.83 -16.69 1.05
C THR A 10 28.59 -15.41 1.39
N THR A 11 29.61 -15.13 0.58
CA THR A 11 30.27 -13.82 0.55
C THR A 11 29.84 -13.15 -0.76
N ASN A 12 29.04 -12.09 -0.62
CA ASN A 12 28.39 -11.22 -1.63
C ASN A 12 27.12 -11.75 -2.33
N GLU A 13 25.98 -11.80 -1.62
CA GLU A 13 24.65 -11.97 -2.25
C GLU A 13 23.97 -10.64 -2.64
N HIS A 14 24.57 -9.49 -2.32
CA HIS A 14 24.06 -8.17 -2.70
C HIS A 14 25.00 -7.51 -3.73
N PRO A 15 24.48 -7.01 -4.87
CA PRO A 15 25.32 -6.30 -5.82
C PRO A 15 25.77 -4.96 -5.24
N ASP A 16 27.07 -4.73 -5.20
CA ASP A 16 27.65 -3.40 -4.98
C ASP A 16 27.17 -2.48 -6.12
N SER A 17 26.24 -1.58 -5.80
CA SER A 17 25.59 -0.71 -6.78
C SER A 17 26.57 0.28 -7.39
N GLN A 18 27.60 0.72 -6.65
CA GLN A 18 28.62 1.62 -7.18
C GLN A 18 29.45 0.92 -8.24
N ARG A 19 29.86 -0.33 -7.96
CA ARG A 19 30.58 -1.15 -8.95
C ARG A 19 29.72 -1.43 -10.18
N LEU A 20 28.43 -1.72 -9.97
CA LEU A 20 27.48 -1.99 -11.04
C LEU A 20 27.25 -0.77 -11.94
N LEU A 21 27.07 0.41 -11.34
CA LEU A 21 26.87 1.67 -12.06
C LEU A 21 28.15 2.14 -12.77
N ALA A 22 29.32 1.72 -12.29
CA ALA A 22 30.61 1.97 -12.93
C ALA A 22 31.00 0.91 -14.00
N ASP A 23 30.19 -0.13 -14.19
CA ASP A 23 30.46 -1.19 -15.15
C ASP A 23 30.46 -0.64 -16.59
N PRO A 24 31.49 -0.89 -17.41
CA PRO A 24 31.50 -0.48 -18.83
C PRO A 24 30.32 -1.01 -19.65
N LEU A 25 29.68 -2.09 -19.21
CA LEU A 25 28.48 -2.67 -19.83
C LEU A 25 27.17 -2.08 -19.28
N ALA A 26 27.20 -1.11 -18.36
CA ALA A 26 26.01 -0.50 -17.81
C ALA A 26 25.09 0.04 -18.91
N GLY A 27 23.82 -0.38 -18.88
CA GLY A 27 22.82 -0.06 -19.90
C GLY A 27 22.75 -1.00 -21.09
N SER A 28 23.66 -1.96 -21.23
CA SER A 28 23.53 -3.06 -22.20
C SER A 28 22.39 -4.02 -21.84
N GLU A 29 21.94 -4.83 -22.81
CA GLU A 29 20.93 -5.86 -22.53
C GLU A 29 21.38 -6.89 -21.50
N SER A 30 22.64 -7.34 -21.58
CA SER A 30 23.18 -8.29 -20.61
C SER A 30 23.21 -7.73 -19.19
N TRP A 31 23.47 -6.42 -19.06
CA TRP A 31 23.43 -5.75 -17.77
C TRP A 31 22.00 -5.67 -17.23
N TRP A 32 21.02 -5.28 -18.06
CA TRP A 32 19.61 -5.26 -17.66
C TRP A 32 19.03 -6.65 -17.35
N GLN A 33 19.47 -7.70 -18.06
CA GLN A 33 19.11 -9.08 -17.73
C GLN A 33 19.63 -9.47 -16.34
N GLN A 34 20.83 -9.02 -15.97
CA GLN A 34 21.37 -9.24 -14.63
C GLN A 34 20.56 -8.49 -13.56
N ILE A 35 20.15 -7.24 -13.82
CA ILE A 35 19.24 -6.49 -12.93
C ILE A 35 17.92 -7.23 -12.76
N ALA A 36 17.31 -7.71 -13.85
CA ALA A 36 16.07 -8.46 -13.79
C ALA A 36 16.19 -9.74 -12.96
N GLN A 37 17.37 -10.38 -12.91
CA GLN A 37 17.61 -11.56 -12.08
C GLN A 37 17.74 -11.23 -10.60
N TRP A 38 18.31 -10.08 -10.24
CA TRP A 38 18.40 -9.65 -8.84
C TRP A 38 17.12 -9.01 -8.32
N GLY A 39 16.35 -8.36 -9.21
CA GLY A 39 15.20 -7.56 -8.87
C GLY A 39 15.57 -6.13 -8.46
N THR A 40 14.56 -5.29 -8.28
CA THR A 40 14.73 -3.89 -7.86
C THR A 40 13.74 -3.47 -6.76
N PRO A 41 14.08 -2.46 -5.93
CA PRO A 41 15.36 -1.76 -5.88
C PRO A 41 16.50 -2.68 -5.43
N LEU A 42 17.73 -2.39 -5.82
CA LEU A 42 18.89 -3.10 -5.28
C LEU A 42 19.06 -2.70 -3.81
N VAL A 43 19.31 -3.68 -2.95
CA VAL A 43 19.45 -3.47 -1.50
C VAL A 43 20.87 -3.82 -1.09
N GLU A 44 21.58 -2.86 -0.50
CA GLU A 44 22.94 -3.05 0.00
C GLU A 44 22.99 -2.70 1.49
N PRO A 45 23.50 -3.59 2.36
CA PRO A 45 23.66 -3.26 3.77
C PRO A 45 24.73 -2.18 3.97
N ILE A 46 24.45 -1.17 4.80
CA ILE A 46 25.42 -0.15 5.25
C ILE A 46 25.87 -0.46 6.68
N SER A 47 24.92 -0.79 7.56
CA SER A 47 25.10 -1.21 8.95
C SER A 47 24.04 -2.26 9.32
N GLU A 48 24.00 -2.69 10.58
CA GLU A 48 22.99 -3.63 11.08
C GLU A 48 21.55 -3.10 10.95
N ASP A 49 21.38 -1.79 11.06
CA ASP A 49 20.09 -1.09 11.07
C ASP A 49 19.82 -0.24 9.81
N LYS A 50 20.78 -0.13 8.88
CA LYS A 50 20.66 0.70 7.68
C LYS A 50 20.98 -0.05 6.41
N VAL A 51 20.21 0.25 5.37
CA VAL A 51 20.47 -0.21 4.01
C VAL A 51 20.48 0.94 3.02
N ARG A 52 21.24 0.79 1.95
CA ARG A 52 21.13 1.60 0.74
C ARG A 52 20.18 0.93 -0.23
N LEU A 53 19.23 1.69 -0.73
CA LEU A 53 18.39 1.33 -1.86
C LEU A 53 18.93 2.00 -3.11
N THR A 54 19.06 1.25 -4.20
CA THR A 54 19.33 1.80 -5.53
C THR A 54 18.16 1.49 -6.46
N PHE A 55 17.46 2.53 -6.88
CA PHE A 55 16.36 2.49 -7.82
C PHE A 55 16.89 2.69 -9.22
N LEU A 56 16.39 1.90 -10.17
CA LEU A 56 16.85 1.91 -11.55
C LEU A 56 15.65 2.04 -12.48
N TRP A 57 15.74 2.96 -13.43
CA TRP A 57 14.76 3.08 -14.49
C TRP A 57 15.43 2.95 -15.85
N ARG A 58 14.84 2.14 -16.71
CA ARG A 58 15.31 1.91 -18.08
C ARG A 58 14.53 2.83 -19.02
N GLU A 59 15.24 3.78 -19.60
CA GLU A 59 14.69 4.61 -20.68
C GLU A 59 14.42 3.71 -21.91
N PRO A 60 13.18 3.68 -22.43
CA PRO A 60 12.88 2.99 -23.68
C PRO A 60 13.78 3.53 -24.81
N VAL A 61 14.21 2.65 -25.71
CA VAL A 61 14.99 3.08 -26.87
C VAL A 61 14.04 3.81 -27.82
N ALA A 62 14.15 5.14 -27.84
CA ALA A 62 13.24 5.99 -28.60
C ALA A 62 13.16 5.55 -30.07
N GLY A 63 11.97 5.10 -30.48
CA GLY A 63 11.56 5.15 -31.87
C GLY A 63 11.43 6.61 -32.34
N ALA A 64 11.27 6.84 -33.65
CA ALA A 64 11.20 8.20 -34.21
C ALA A 64 10.09 9.09 -33.61
N ASP A 65 9.09 8.50 -32.95
CA ASP A 65 7.94 9.18 -32.34
C ASP A 65 7.91 9.09 -30.80
N GLU A 66 8.95 8.57 -30.15
CA GLU A 66 8.97 8.45 -28.69
C GLU A 66 9.43 9.75 -27.99
N PRO A 67 8.84 10.10 -26.84
CA PRO A 67 9.17 11.32 -26.12
C PRO A 67 10.63 11.31 -25.64
N THR A 68 11.32 12.44 -25.79
CA THR A 68 12.61 12.65 -25.14
C THR A 68 12.38 13.02 -23.68
N TYR A 69 12.76 12.12 -22.77
CA TYR A 69 12.61 12.34 -21.33
C TYR A 69 13.65 13.34 -20.82
N SER A 70 13.20 14.32 -20.04
CA SER A 70 14.04 15.36 -19.43
C SER A 70 14.37 15.06 -17.97
N ARG A 71 13.42 14.46 -17.27
CA ARG A 71 13.52 14.05 -15.86
C ARG A 71 12.75 12.75 -15.65
N VAL A 72 13.16 12.00 -14.63
CA VAL A 72 12.38 10.90 -14.07
C VAL A 72 12.22 11.20 -12.59
N TYR A 73 11.04 11.69 -12.20
CA TYR A 73 10.74 11.89 -10.79
C TYR A 73 10.53 10.54 -10.10
N ILE A 74 10.86 10.48 -8.83
CA ILE A 74 10.60 9.31 -7.99
C ILE A 74 9.79 9.74 -6.78
N ASP A 75 8.77 8.96 -6.45
CA ASP A 75 8.01 9.08 -5.22
C ASP A 75 8.18 7.80 -4.44
N VAL A 76 8.90 7.85 -3.32
CA VAL A 76 9.08 6.76 -2.36
C VAL A 76 8.38 7.17 -1.07
N ASN A 77 7.28 6.49 -0.74
CA ASN A 77 6.44 6.84 0.40
C ASN A 77 7.25 6.88 1.69
N GLY A 78 7.17 8.01 2.41
CA GLY A 78 7.89 8.22 3.68
C GLY A 78 9.36 8.61 3.54
N VAL A 79 9.91 8.61 2.32
CA VAL A 79 11.32 8.97 2.05
C VAL A 79 11.42 10.25 1.23
N THR A 80 10.65 10.39 0.15
CA THR A 80 10.69 11.59 -0.71
C THR A 80 9.68 12.64 -0.25
N ASP A 81 10.12 13.90 -0.18
CA ASP A 81 9.23 15.02 0.17
C ASP A 81 8.49 15.56 -1.06
N HIS A 82 7.23 15.13 -1.22
CA HIS A 82 6.36 15.61 -2.28
C HIS A 82 5.87 17.06 -2.09
N HIS A 83 6.17 17.73 -0.97
CA HIS A 83 5.93 19.17 -0.78
C HIS A 83 7.12 20.03 -1.21
N SER A 84 8.27 19.39 -1.51
CA SER A 84 9.48 20.08 -1.94
C SER A 84 9.27 20.80 -3.28
N THR A 85 9.87 21.99 -3.39
CA THR A 85 10.03 22.69 -4.68
C THR A 85 11.22 22.15 -5.49
N HIS A 86 11.96 21.19 -4.91
CA HIS A 86 13.04 20.43 -5.53
C HIS A 86 12.75 18.94 -5.37
N PRO A 87 11.70 18.41 -6.03
CA PRO A 87 11.34 17.01 -5.93
C PRO A 87 12.48 16.11 -6.44
N GLU A 88 12.62 14.95 -5.82
CA GLU A 88 13.68 13.99 -6.15
C GLU A 88 13.54 13.45 -7.57
N THR A 89 14.68 13.34 -8.26
CA THR A 89 14.76 12.84 -9.64
C THR A 89 15.90 11.85 -9.78
N LEU A 90 15.70 10.81 -10.58
CA LEU A 90 16.79 9.95 -11.00
C LEU A 90 17.79 10.75 -11.85
N GLN A 91 19.05 10.37 -11.73
CA GLN A 91 20.15 10.88 -12.53
C GLN A 91 20.42 9.91 -13.68
N ARG A 92 20.66 10.44 -14.88
CA ARG A 92 21.05 9.63 -16.03
C ARG A 92 22.50 9.21 -15.89
N LEU A 93 22.79 7.93 -16.10
CA LEU A 93 24.14 7.38 -16.06
C LEU A 93 24.85 7.69 -17.39
N GLY A 94 25.63 8.77 -17.41
CA GLY A 94 26.39 9.19 -18.60
C GLY A 94 25.50 9.40 -19.82
N GLN A 95 25.84 8.75 -20.94
CA GLN A 95 25.06 8.78 -22.19
C GLN A 95 24.20 7.52 -22.39
N THR A 96 24.02 6.72 -21.34
CA THR A 96 23.25 5.47 -21.41
C THR A 96 21.74 5.73 -21.24
N HIS A 97 20.94 4.69 -21.50
CA HIS A 97 19.51 4.67 -21.20
C HIS A 97 19.20 4.26 -19.75
N VAL A 98 20.19 4.31 -18.85
CA VAL A 98 20.02 3.99 -17.42
C VAL A 98 19.83 5.28 -16.65
N TRP A 99 18.76 5.33 -15.86
CA TRP A 99 18.52 6.35 -14.86
C TRP A 99 18.57 5.69 -13.49
N TYR A 100 19.13 6.36 -12.48
CA TYR A 100 19.22 5.80 -11.14
C TYR A 100 19.04 6.85 -10.04
N TRP A 101 18.58 6.42 -8.87
CA TRP A 101 18.50 7.23 -7.66
C TRP A 101 18.80 6.34 -6.45
N GLN A 102 19.43 6.89 -5.42
CA GLN A 102 19.83 6.15 -4.23
C GLN A 102 19.34 6.83 -2.97
N ALA A 103 18.91 6.03 -1.99
CA ALA A 103 18.56 6.49 -0.66
C ALA A 103 19.04 5.53 0.41
N GLU A 104 19.26 6.04 1.61
CA GLU A 104 19.55 5.25 2.80
C GLU A 104 18.32 5.23 3.69
N VAL A 105 17.89 4.05 4.10
CA VAL A 105 16.68 3.83 4.92
C VAL A 105 17.00 2.86 6.06
N GLU A 106 16.12 2.79 7.06
CA GLU A 106 16.18 1.75 8.09
C GLU A 106 16.01 0.36 7.47
N SER A 107 16.64 -0.66 8.04
CA SER A 107 16.57 -2.04 7.54
C SER A 107 15.17 -2.68 7.67
N ASP A 108 14.28 -2.07 8.44
CA ASP A 108 12.88 -2.47 8.60
C ASP A 108 11.91 -1.68 7.70
N PHE A 109 12.43 -0.83 6.80
CA PHE A 109 11.60 -0.04 5.91
C PHE A 109 10.70 -0.92 5.03
N ARG A 110 9.41 -0.59 5.06
CA ARG A 110 8.38 -1.10 4.17
C ARG A 110 7.67 0.10 3.55
N GLY A 111 7.52 0.08 2.24
CA GLY A 111 6.89 1.19 1.55
C GLY A 111 6.54 0.87 0.11
N SER A 112 5.89 1.84 -0.53
CA SER A 112 5.62 1.81 -1.96
C SER A 112 6.35 2.93 -2.67
N TYR A 113 6.63 2.75 -3.96
CA TYR A 113 7.21 3.79 -4.80
C TYR A 113 6.67 3.74 -6.23
N SER A 114 6.92 4.81 -6.99
CA SER A 114 6.69 4.86 -8.43
C SER A 114 7.70 5.76 -9.13
N PHE A 115 7.89 5.51 -10.43
CA PHE A 115 8.62 6.42 -11.32
C PHE A 115 7.62 7.29 -12.11
N MET A 116 7.99 8.54 -12.38
CA MET A 116 7.21 9.47 -13.18
C MET A 116 8.13 10.13 -14.22
N PRO A 117 8.38 9.46 -15.36
CA PRO A 117 9.21 9.98 -16.43
C PRO A 117 8.47 11.08 -17.17
N VAL A 118 9.14 12.21 -17.42
CA VAL A 118 8.51 13.41 -18.01
C VAL A 118 9.33 14.02 -19.14
N THR A 119 8.63 14.62 -20.10
CA THR A 119 9.20 15.55 -21.08
C THR A 119 9.47 16.92 -20.44
N ALA A 120 10.21 17.79 -21.14
CA ALA A 120 10.57 19.12 -20.63
C ALA A 120 9.34 20.00 -20.28
N GLU A 121 8.23 19.86 -21.00
CA GLU A 121 7.01 20.64 -20.79
C GLU A 121 6.28 20.31 -19.47
N HIS A 122 6.53 19.11 -18.93
CA HIS A 122 5.93 18.61 -17.68
C HIS A 122 6.86 18.80 -16.47
N CYS A 123 8.08 19.29 -16.68
CA CYS A 123 8.98 19.62 -15.57
C CYS A 123 8.40 20.74 -14.71
N LEU A 124 8.65 20.70 -13.40
CA LEU A 124 8.16 21.71 -12.47
C LEU A 124 8.60 23.11 -12.89
N ASN A 125 7.62 23.96 -13.23
CA ASN A 125 7.83 25.37 -13.49
C ASN A 125 6.87 26.19 -12.63
N LEU A 126 7.37 26.69 -11.49
CA LEU A 126 6.55 27.44 -10.56
C LEU A 126 6.32 28.86 -11.08
N PRO A 127 5.07 29.37 -11.06
CA PRO A 127 4.81 30.75 -11.45
C PRO A 127 5.48 31.74 -10.49
N GLU A 128 5.72 32.95 -10.97
CA GLU A 128 5.92 34.08 -10.07
C GLU A 128 4.63 34.31 -9.25
N GLY A 129 4.78 34.69 -7.99
CA GLY A 129 3.64 34.90 -7.11
C GLY A 129 4.00 34.77 -5.63
N THR A 130 2.97 34.90 -4.81
CA THR A 130 3.06 34.72 -3.36
C THR A 130 3.49 33.29 -3.00
N PRO A 131 4.07 33.07 -1.80
CA PRO A 131 4.38 31.72 -1.33
C PRO A 131 3.16 30.77 -1.32
N GLN A 132 1.95 31.29 -1.12
CA GLN A 132 0.73 30.49 -1.15
C GLN A 132 0.38 30.03 -2.57
N GLU A 133 0.44 30.93 -3.55
CA GLU A 133 0.19 30.60 -4.96
C GLU A 133 1.21 29.58 -5.47
N ARG A 134 2.49 29.76 -5.13
CA ARG A 134 3.55 28.81 -5.49
C ARG A 134 3.34 27.43 -4.87
N ARG A 135 2.93 27.35 -3.60
CA ARG A 135 2.60 26.06 -2.95
C ARG A 135 1.39 25.39 -3.60
N GLN A 136 0.37 26.15 -3.94
CA GLN A 136 -0.80 25.60 -4.64
C GLN A 136 -0.43 25.10 -6.04
N ALA A 137 0.40 25.84 -6.78
CA ALA A 137 0.91 25.44 -8.08
C ALA A 137 1.77 24.17 -7.98
N GLN A 138 2.68 24.08 -7.00
CA GLN A 138 3.49 22.89 -6.72
C GLN A 138 2.60 21.67 -6.46
N ARG A 139 1.57 21.81 -5.61
CA ARG A 139 0.64 20.73 -5.30
C ARG A 139 -0.17 20.29 -6.51
N ASN A 140 -0.67 21.22 -7.30
CA ASN A 140 -1.43 20.91 -8.52
C ASN A 140 -0.54 20.20 -9.54
N TRP A 141 0.70 20.66 -9.70
CA TRP A 141 1.69 20.01 -10.55
C TRP A 141 2.00 18.58 -10.07
N TRP A 142 2.23 18.36 -8.78
CA TRP A 142 2.47 17.02 -8.23
C TRP A 142 1.28 16.08 -8.47
N ILE A 143 0.06 16.57 -8.24
CA ILE A 143 -1.17 15.80 -8.54
C ILE A 143 -1.23 15.43 -10.02
N SER A 144 -0.86 16.34 -10.92
CA SER A 144 -0.85 16.07 -12.37
C SER A 144 0.20 15.02 -12.78
N LEU A 145 1.34 14.96 -12.08
CA LEU A 145 2.37 13.95 -12.35
C LEU A 145 1.94 12.54 -11.99
N MET A 146 1.06 12.36 -11.00
CA MET A 146 0.61 11.03 -10.58
C MET A 146 -0.05 10.24 -11.73
N ASP A 147 -0.57 10.93 -12.75
CA ASP A 147 -1.15 10.29 -13.94
C ASP A 147 -0.09 9.63 -14.83
N LEU A 148 1.18 10.03 -14.69
CA LEU A 148 2.35 9.47 -15.35
C LEU A 148 3.08 8.42 -14.51
N ALA A 149 2.59 8.11 -13.31
CA ALA A 149 3.19 7.11 -12.44
C ALA A 149 3.19 5.75 -13.12
N GLN A 150 4.34 5.08 -13.08
CA GLN A 150 4.52 3.71 -13.54
C GLN A 150 5.19 2.88 -12.43
N ASN A 151 4.87 1.59 -12.40
CA ASN A 151 5.60 0.64 -11.56
C ASN A 151 7.00 0.38 -12.16
N ASP A 152 7.91 -0.06 -11.31
CA ASP A 152 9.18 -0.65 -11.72
C ASP A 152 8.93 -2.05 -12.33
N PRO A 153 9.25 -2.27 -13.62
CA PRO A 153 9.08 -3.57 -14.26
C PRO A 153 10.12 -4.62 -13.83
N PHE A 154 11.21 -4.23 -13.15
CA PHE A 154 12.24 -5.14 -12.66
C PHE A 154 12.03 -5.54 -11.19
N ASN A 155 11.01 -5.01 -10.52
CA ASN A 155 10.70 -5.38 -9.15
C ASN A 155 10.10 -6.79 -9.11
N HIS A 156 10.64 -7.65 -8.25
CA HIS A 156 10.15 -9.02 -8.08
C HIS A 156 8.85 -9.09 -7.28
N THR A 157 8.54 -8.07 -6.48
CA THR A 157 7.24 -7.94 -5.84
C THR A 157 6.24 -7.46 -6.88
N ALA A 158 5.13 -8.18 -7.02
CA ALA A 158 4.09 -7.86 -7.97
C ALA A 158 3.55 -6.43 -7.75
N PRO A 159 3.30 -5.68 -8.84
CA PRO A 159 2.83 -4.32 -8.74
C PRO A 159 1.45 -4.27 -8.11
N HIS A 160 1.19 -3.20 -7.36
CA HIS A 160 -0.12 -2.90 -6.77
C HIS A 160 -0.57 -1.51 -7.21
N SER A 161 -1.71 -1.07 -6.69
CA SER A 161 -2.27 0.23 -7.04
C SER A 161 -2.43 1.12 -5.83
N SER A 162 -2.12 2.39 -6.01
CA SER A 162 -2.51 3.45 -5.10
C SER A 162 -4.03 3.54 -4.98
N TYR A 163 -4.48 4.29 -3.98
CA TYR A 163 -5.90 4.63 -3.81
C TYR A 163 -6.53 5.26 -5.08
N ARG A 164 -5.73 6.01 -5.87
CA ARG A 164 -6.16 6.63 -7.13
C ARG A 164 -6.10 5.68 -8.34
N GLY A 165 -5.76 4.40 -8.14
CA GLY A 165 -5.59 3.44 -9.21
C GLY A 165 -4.32 3.63 -10.03
N ARG A 166 -3.36 4.42 -9.55
CA ARG A 166 -2.03 4.59 -10.18
C ARG A 166 -1.11 3.42 -9.78
N PRO A 167 -0.34 2.86 -10.72
CA PRO A 167 0.51 1.71 -10.44
C PRO A 167 1.64 2.08 -9.48
N LEU A 168 1.97 1.15 -8.59
CA LEU A 168 3.02 1.25 -7.59
C LEU A 168 3.88 -0.02 -7.59
N SER A 169 5.12 0.14 -7.15
CA SER A 169 6.03 -0.95 -6.79
C SER A 169 6.26 -0.94 -5.28
N ALA A 170 6.73 -2.06 -4.73
CA ALA A 170 6.92 -2.24 -3.29
C ALA A 170 8.40 -2.32 -2.92
N VAL A 171 8.74 -1.83 -1.73
CA VAL A 171 10.01 -2.11 -1.06
C VAL A 171 9.67 -2.83 0.23
N HIS A 172 10.04 -4.11 0.33
CA HIS A 172 9.86 -4.93 1.52
C HIS A 172 11.25 -5.37 2.00
N LEU A 173 11.80 -4.70 3.00
CA LEU A 173 13.10 -5.08 3.55
C LEU A 173 13.00 -6.24 4.53
N ALA A 174 14.14 -6.90 4.77
CA ALA A 174 14.23 -8.15 5.53
C ALA A 174 13.77 -8.01 6.99
N ASP A 175 14.05 -6.86 7.63
CA ASP A 175 13.70 -6.65 9.03
C ASP A 175 12.32 -6.03 9.22
N ALA A 176 11.62 -5.71 8.11
CA ALA A 176 10.26 -5.19 8.16
C ALA A 176 9.32 -6.25 8.77
N ILE A 177 8.37 -5.80 9.60
CA ILE A 177 7.38 -6.70 10.22
C ILE A 177 6.73 -7.59 9.15
N PRO A 178 6.82 -8.93 9.26
CA PRO A 178 6.31 -9.81 8.22
C PRO A 178 4.80 -9.70 8.05
N GLN A 179 4.36 -9.58 6.79
CA GLN A 179 2.96 -9.62 6.39
C GLN A 179 2.67 -10.90 5.60
N THR A 180 2.81 -12.04 6.27
CA THR A 180 2.75 -13.38 5.62
C THR A 180 1.44 -13.65 4.89
N ALA A 181 0.33 -13.08 5.37
CA ALA A 181 -0.99 -13.19 4.75
C ALA A 181 -1.01 -12.66 3.30
N TRP A 182 -0.15 -11.70 2.98
CA TRP A 182 -0.10 -11.02 1.68
C TRP A 182 0.97 -11.59 0.74
N GLN A 183 1.84 -12.49 1.21
CA GLN A 183 2.92 -13.08 0.41
C GLN A 183 2.46 -13.68 -0.93
N PRO A 184 1.32 -14.40 -1.02
CA PRO A 184 0.81 -14.86 -2.31
C PRO A 184 0.54 -13.70 -3.28
N ILE A 185 -0.08 -12.63 -2.80
CA ILE A 185 -0.38 -11.43 -3.61
C ILE A 185 0.91 -10.74 -4.05
N ASP A 186 1.90 -10.66 -3.16
CA ASP A 186 3.22 -10.10 -3.44
C ASP A 186 4.00 -10.92 -4.49
N ALA A 187 3.76 -12.23 -4.56
CA ALA A 187 4.27 -13.10 -5.60
C ALA A 187 3.44 -13.07 -6.91
N GLY A 188 2.42 -12.21 -6.99
CA GLY A 188 1.55 -12.07 -8.16
C GLY A 188 0.45 -13.13 -8.27
N GLN A 189 0.24 -13.93 -7.22
CA GLN A 189 -0.85 -14.90 -7.18
C GLN A 189 -2.18 -14.17 -6.95
N GLN A 190 -3.21 -14.55 -7.70
CA GLN A 190 -4.59 -14.17 -7.39
C GLN A 190 -5.17 -15.18 -6.41
N LEU A 191 -5.65 -14.70 -5.26
CA LEU A 191 -6.40 -15.52 -4.31
C LEU A 191 -7.88 -15.50 -4.68
N PRO A 192 -8.55 -16.67 -4.77
CA PRO A 192 -9.94 -16.73 -5.19
C PRO A 192 -10.84 -16.00 -4.19
N THR A 193 -11.87 -15.35 -4.70
CA THR A 193 -12.98 -14.85 -3.89
C THR A 193 -14.19 -15.74 -4.14
N ASP A 194 -14.74 -16.32 -3.08
CA ASP A 194 -16.01 -17.03 -3.17
C ASP A 194 -17.17 -16.03 -3.34
N THR A 195 -17.67 -15.93 -4.56
CA THR A 195 -18.75 -15.00 -4.91
C THR A 195 -20.08 -15.35 -4.25
N GLN A 196 -20.28 -16.57 -3.75
CA GLN A 196 -21.49 -16.95 -3.02
C GLN A 196 -21.52 -16.34 -1.60
N ARG A 197 -20.35 -16.07 -1.02
CA ARG A 197 -20.19 -15.47 0.30
C ARG A 197 -20.02 -13.95 0.27
N LEU A 198 -19.95 -13.36 -0.93
CA LEU A 198 -19.84 -11.92 -1.16
C LEU A 198 -21.17 -11.34 -1.62
N GLN A 199 -21.76 -10.49 -0.78
CA GLN A 199 -23.00 -9.77 -1.07
C GLN A 199 -22.70 -8.28 -1.24
N LEU A 200 -23.17 -7.68 -2.32
CA LEU A 200 -23.09 -6.23 -2.56
C LEU A 200 -24.49 -5.62 -2.37
N ILE A 201 -24.60 -4.66 -1.48
CA ILE A 201 -25.83 -3.90 -1.26
C ILE A 201 -25.61 -2.41 -1.51
N THR A 202 -26.69 -1.70 -1.82
CA THR A 202 -26.71 -0.24 -1.79
C THR A 202 -27.33 0.20 -0.47
N TRP A 203 -26.53 0.81 0.40
CA TRP A 203 -27.01 1.41 1.63
C TRP A 203 -27.50 2.82 1.33
N HIS A 204 -28.81 3.03 1.46
CA HIS A 204 -29.44 4.35 1.45
C HIS A 204 -29.50 4.87 2.89
N SER A 205 -28.81 5.98 3.18
CA SER A 205 -28.81 6.60 4.50
C SER A 205 -29.71 7.81 4.52
N GLU A 206 -30.73 7.79 5.38
CA GLU A 206 -31.60 8.95 5.59
C GLU A 206 -30.83 10.04 6.34
N LEU A 207 -30.05 9.66 7.35
CA LEU A 207 -29.28 10.60 8.17
C LEU A 207 -28.17 11.31 7.37
N LEU A 208 -27.50 10.62 6.44
CA LEU A 208 -26.44 11.21 5.60
C LEU A 208 -26.98 11.82 4.29
N GLY A 209 -28.24 11.55 3.94
CA GLY A 209 -28.86 12.05 2.72
C GLY A 209 -28.19 11.55 1.44
N ASN A 210 -27.52 10.40 1.48
CA ASN A 210 -26.79 9.83 0.35
C ASN A 210 -26.94 8.31 0.26
N SER A 211 -26.29 7.71 -0.72
CA SER A 211 -26.30 6.26 -0.92
C SER A 211 -24.93 5.78 -1.33
N ARG A 212 -24.53 4.60 -0.85
CA ARG A 212 -23.20 4.04 -1.09
C ARG A 212 -23.23 2.53 -1.22
N ASN A 213 -22.21 1.98 -1.86
CA ASN A 213 -22.01 0.55 -1.91
C ASN A 213 -21.48 0.02 -0.58
N VAL A 214 -21.94 -1.17 -0.21
CA VAL A 214 -21.40 -1.93 0.92
C VAL A 214 -21.22 -3.38 0.50
N TRP A 215 -20.00 -3.89 0.67
CA TRP A 215 -19.72 -5.32 0.47
C TRP A 215 -19.78 -6.02 1.82
N ILE A 216 -20.60 -7.04 1.91
CA ILE A 216 -20.73 -7.92 3.06
C ILE A 216 -20.12 -9.26 2.67
N TYR A 217 -19.12 -9.69 3.42
CA TYR A 217 -18.44 -10.96 3.20
C TYR A 217 -18.42 -11.76 4.49
N HIS A 218 -18.43 -13.09 4.38
CA HIS A 218 -18.18 -13.93 5.55
C HIS A 218 -17.19 -15.04 5.23
N THR A 219 -16.29 -15.33 6.16
CA THR A 219 -15.37 -16.47 6.04
C THR A 219 -16.06 -17.77 6.46
N HIS A 220 -15.55 -18.91 6.00
CA HIS A 220 -16.08 -20.21 6.37
C HIS A 220 -15.68 -20.59 7.80
N GLY A 221 -16.60 -21.21 8.54
CA GLY A 221 -16.36 -21.62 9.92
C GLY A 221 -17.44 -22.56 10.42
N THR A 222 -17.18 -23.17 11.58
CA THR A 222 -18.12 -24.07 12.26
C THR A 222 -18.83 -23.38 13.43
N GLU A 223 -18.47 -22.14 13.73
CA GLU A 223 -19.10 -21.34 14.78
C GLU A 223 -20.58 -21.11 14.49
N ASP A 224 -21.36 -20.89 15.55
CA ASP A 224 -22.73 -20.39 15.40
C ASP A 224 -22.67 -19.06 14.62
N ASN A 225 -23.49 -18.94 13.58
CA ASN A 225 -23.56 -17.73 12.76
C ASN A 225 -23.82 -16.49 13.63
N ALA A 226 -24.62 -16.61 14.69
CA ALA A 226 -24.91 -15.51 15.62
C ALA A 226 -23.72 -15.11 16.52
N GLU A 227 -22.69 -15.95 16.61
CA GLU A 227 -21.50 -15.72 17.42
C GLU A 227 -20.28 -15.28 16.60
N ARG A 228 -20.43 -15.00 15.31
CA ARG A 228 -19.33 -14.54 14.45
C ARG A 228 -18.93 -13.11 14.81
N PRO A 229 -17.63 -12.78 14.94
CA PRO A 229 -17.14 -11.41 15.07
C PRO A 229 -17.54 -10.57 13.85
N LEU A 230 -17.66 -9.26 14.07
CA LEU A 230 -17.91 -8.27 13.01
C LEU A 230 -16.65 -7.43 12.78
N ALA A 231 -16.20 -7.30 11.53
CA ALA A 231 -15.11 -6.44 11.14
C ALA A 231 -15.57 -5.43 10.08
N ILE A 232 -15.61 -4.15 10.44
CA ILE A 232 -15.98 -3.06 9.53
C ILE A 232 -14.70 -2.47 8.94
N LEU A 233 -14.59 -2.43 7.62
CA LEU A 233 -13.47 -1.86 6.89
C LEU A 233 -13.92 -0.59 6.17
N LEU A 234 -13.34 0.54 6.56
CA LEU A 234 -13.47 1.80 5.82
C LEU A 234 -12.62 1.74 4.53
N ASP A 235 -12.90 2.65 3.59
CA ASP A 235 -12.34 2.61 2.24
C ASP A 235 -12.64 1.28 1.52
N GLY A 236 -13.85 0.75 1.72
CA GLY A 236 -14.27 -0.58 1.30
C GLY A 236 -14.13 -0.83 -0.20
N GLN A 237 -14.36 0.18 -1.04
CA GLN A 237 -14.15 0.11 -2.48
C GLN A 237 -12.69 -0.23 -2.84
N TYR A 238 -11.70 0.21 -2.06
CA TYR A 238 -10.31 -0.16 -2.26
C TYR A 238 -10.10 -1.65 -1.97
N TRP A 239 -10.53 -2.11 -0.80
CA TRP A 239 -10.39 -3.50 -0.34
C TRP A 239 -11.25 -4.51 -1.09
N ALA A 240 -12.32 -4.07 -1.73
CA ALA A 240 -13.20 -4.93 -2.50
C ALA A 240 -12.78 -5.03 -3.97
N THR A 241 -12.20 -3.96 -4.54
CA THR A 241 -12.00 -3.87 -6.00
C THR A 241 -10.55 -3.64 -6.44
N ARG A 242 -9.76 -2.86 -5.69
CA ARG A 242 -8.38 -2.50 -6.07
C ARG A 242 -7.37 -3.48 -5.53
N GLN A 243 -7.53 -3.86 -4.27
CA GLN A 243 -6.74 -4.89 -3.60
C GLN A 243 -7.67 -5.84 -2.85
N PRO A 244 -8.36 -6.76 -3.57
CA PRO A 244 -9.35 -7.66 -3.00
C PRO A 244 -8.80 -8.44 -1.80
N ILE A 245 -9.38 -8.21 -0.63
CA ILE A 245 -8.92 -8.81 0.64
C ILE A 245 -9.53 -10.21 0.89
N PHE A 246 -10.63 -10.56 0.21
CA PHE A 246 -11.45 -11.73 0.56
C PHE A 246 -10.67 -13.05 0.60
N GLY A 247 -9.87 -13.34 -0.43
CA GLY A 247 -9.06 -14.56 -0.46
C GLY A 247 -7.93 -14.58 0.59
N VAL A 248 -7.46 -13.41 1.03
CA VAL A 248 -6.53 -13.30 2.16
C VAL A 248 -7.25 -13.68 3.45
N LEU A 249 -8.47 -13.17 3.67
CA LEU A 249 -9.28 -13.49 4.85
C LEU A 249 -9.63 -14.96 4.93
N ASP A 250 -9.96 -15.58 3.80
CA ASP A 250 -10.20 -17.03 3.72
C ASP A 250 -8.98 -17.83 4.12
N ASN A 251 -7.82 -17.57 3.50
CA ASN A 251 -6.58 -18.27 3.83
C ASN A 251 -6.18 -18.13 5.30
N GLU A 252 -6.36 -16.94 5.88
CA GLU A 252 -6.07 -16.69 7.30
C GLU A 252 -7.08 -17.38 8.23
N THR A 253 -8.34 -17.49 7.82
CA THR A 253 -9.38 -18.22 8.56
C THR A 253 -9.13 -19.74 8.49
N ASP A 254 -8.87 -20.28 7.30
CA ASP A 254 -8.58 -21.70 7.08
C ASP A 254 -7.30 -22.14 7.82
N ALA A 255 -6.32 -21.23 7.95
CA ALA A 255 -5.12 -21.48 8.73
C ALA A 255 -5.30 -21.28 10.25
N GLY A 256 -6.50 -20.95 10.72
CA GLY A 256 -6.84 -20.75 12.13
C GLY A 256 -6.22 -19.52 12.76
N ARG A 257 -5.74 -18.55 11.96
CA ARG A 257 -5.17 -17.28 12.45
C ARG A 257 -6.25 -16.23 12.70
N LEU A 258 -7.39 -16.34 12.02
CA LEU A 258 -8.59 -15.55 12.26
C LEU A 258 -9.78 -16.47 12.55
N PRO A 259 -10.71 -16.08 13.44
CA PRO A 259 -11.98 -16.76 13.58
C PRO A 259 -12.87 -16.49 12.37
N ALA A 260 -13.84 -17.38 12.10
CA ALA A 260 -14.81 -17.11 11.06
C ALA A 260 -15.65 -15.88 11.42
N SER A 261 -15.67 -14.89 10.54
CA SER A 261 -16.15 -13.54 10.84
C SER A 261 -17.00 -12.98 9.70
N VAL A 262 -17.81 -11.97 10.02
CA VAL A 262 -18.52 -11.13 9.05
C VAL A 262 -17.70 -9.87 8.82
N TYR A 263 -17.41 -9.57 7.56
CA TYR A 263 -16.66 -8.40 7.12
C TYR A 263 -17.57 -7.45 6.35
N VAL A 264 -17.57 -6.18 6.72
CA VAL A 264 -18.40 -5.13 6.11
C VAL A 264 -17.49 -4.04 5.58
N LEU A 265 -17.36 -3.96 4.26
CA LEU A 265 -16.51 -2.98 3.58
C LEU A 265 -17.40 -1.83 3.09
N ILE A 266 -17.16 -0.62 3.59
CA ILE A 266 -18.02 0.55 3.34
C ILE A 266 -17.37 1.49 2.31
N ASP A 267 -18.07 1.74 1.21
CA ASP A 267 -17.65 2.70 0.18
C ASP A 267 -17.63 4.14 0.73
N ILE A 268 -16.64 4.93 0.32
CA ILE A 268 -16.55 6.35 0.67
C ILE A 268 -17.34 7.26 -0.28
N ILE A 269 -17.87 6.71 -1.39
CA ILE A 269 -18.44 7.45 -2.52
C ILE A 269 -17.37 8.17 -3.34
N ASP A 270 -16.78 9.22 -2.77
CA ASP A 270 -15.71 10.01 -3.38
C ASP A 270 -14.85 10.74 -2.32
N GLN A 271 -13.80 11.44 -2.77
CA GLN A 271 -12.89 12.13 -1.86
C GLN A 271 -13.54 13.30 -1.09
N PRO A 272 -14.41 14.14 -1.69
CA PRO A 272 -15.20 15.10 -0.94
C PRO A 272 -16.01 14.49 0.20
N HIS A 273 -16.79 13.42 -0.05
CA HIS A 273 -17.59 12.75 0.97
C HIS A 273 -16.69 12.16 2.06
N ARG A 274 -15.62 11.44 1.68
CA ARG A 274 -14.63 10.90 2.63
C ARG A 274 -14.07 11.94 3.57
N SER A 275 -13.79 13.15 3.05
CA SER A 275 -13.18 14.24 3.82
C SER A 275 -14.16 14.91 4.79
N VAL A 276 -15.47 14.70 4.61
CA VAL A 276 -16.53 15.22 5.48
C VAL A 276 -17.03 14.15 6.46
N GLU A 277 -17.11 12.89 6.04
CA GLU A 277 -17.76 11.81 6.82
C GLU A 277 -16.80 11.04 7.71
N LEU A 278 -15.55 10.80 7.29
CA LEU A 278 -14.62 10.02 8.12
C LEU A 278 -13.99 10.84 9.27
N PRO A 279 -13.61 12.12 9.07
CA PRO A 279 -13.02 12.92 10.14
C PRO A 279 -14.07 13.37 11.17
N CYS A 280 -14.22 12.61 12.27
CA CYS A 280 -14.99 13.00 13.46
C CYS A 280 -16.48 13.31 13.23
N ASN A 281 -17.11 12.75 12.21
CA ASN A 281 -18.53 13.00 11.92
C ASN A 281 -19.42 12.02 12.70
N GLN A 282 -20.20 12.54 13.65
CA GLN A 282 -21.10 11.72 14.47
C GLN A 282 -22.26 11.13 13.66
N ASP A 283 -22.76 11.87 12.68
CA ASP A 283 -23.89 11.43 11.85
C ASP A 283 -23.51 10.17 11.07
N PHE A 284 -22.27 10.07 10.57
CA PHE A 284 -21.79 8.87 9.86
C PHE A 284 -21.85 7.63 10.76
N TRP A 285 -21.33 7.72 11.98
CA TRP A 285 -21.29 6.59 12.91
C TRP A 285 -22.67 6.25 13.47
N GLN A 286 -23.55 7.24 13.63
CA GLN A 286 -24.94 7.01 14.02
C GLN A 286 -25.72 6.32 12.91
N ALA A 287 -25.58 6.78 11.66
CA ALA A 287 -26.20 6.18 10.48
C ALA A 287 -25.74 4.73 10.32
N LEU A 288 -24.44 4.47 10.48
CA LEU A 288 -23.88 3.12 10.44
C LEU A 288 -24.58 2.20 11.46
N GLN A 289 -24.71 2.63 12.71
CA GLN A 289 -25.30 1.81 13.77
C GLN A 289 -26.81 1.63 13.65
N THR A 290 -27.53 2.68 13.28
CA THR A 290 -29.01 2.70 13.30
C THR A 290 -29.62 2.26 11.99
N GLU A 291 -28.90 2.36 10.87
CA GLU A 291 -29.41 2.06 9.53
C GLU A 291 -28.67 0.87 8.89
N LEU A 292 -27.32 0.89 8.87
CA LEU A 292 -26.53 -0.13 8.15
C LEU A 292 -26.46 -1.46 8.91
N LEU A 293 -26.03 -1.45 10.18
CA LEU A 293 -25.82 -2.70 10.94
C LEU A 293 -27.08 -3.58 11.03
N PRO A 294 -28.30 -3.05 11.23
CA PRO A 294 -29.52 -3.86 11.18
C PRO A 294 -29.72 -4.55 9.83
N GLN A 295 -29.39 -3.89 8.71
CA GLN A 295 -29.47 -4.47 7.37
C GLN A 295 -28.42 -5.57 7.18
N VAL A 296 -27.19 -5.36 7.66
CA VAL A 296 -26.13 -6.37 7.63
C VAL A 296 -26.53 -7.59 8.45
N ALA A 297 -27.02 -7.42 9.68
CA ALA A 297 -27.40 -8.50 10.57
C ALA A 297 -28.53 -9.38 10.00
N ALA A 298 -29.44 -8.77 9.23
CA ALA A 298 -30.51 -9.50 8.53
C ALA A 298 -29.98 -10.38 7.39
N LEU A 299 -28.86 -10.02 6.77
CA LEU A 299 -28.22 -10.76 5.69
C LEU A 299 -27.21 -11.79 6.20
N GLN A 300 -26.39 -11.40 7.17
CA GLN A 300 -25.34 -12.20 7.78
C GLN A 300 -25.34 -11.96 9.29
N PRO A 301 -25.86 -12.90 10.09
CA PRO A 301 -25.82 -12.78 11.55
C PRO A 301 -24.37 -12.66 12.05
N PHE A 302 -24.20 -11.85 13.09
CA PHE A 302 -22.95 -11.63 13.83
C PHE A 302 -23.30 -11.32 15.29
N THR A 303 -22.31 -11.35 16.17
CA THR A 303 -22.50 -11.14 17.61
C THR A 303 -22.74 -9.68 17.99
N ASP A 304 -23.62 -9.42 18.95
CA ASP A 304 -23.82 -8.10 19.56
C ASP A 304 -22.69 -7.70 20.54
N GLN A 305 -21.71 -8.60 20.78
CA GLN A 305 -20.60 -8.33 21.68
C GLN A 305 -19.64 -7.29 21.09
N ALA A 306 -19.62 -6.09 21.66
CA ALA A 306 -18.70 -5.03 21.28
C ALA A 306 -17.22 -5.48 21.32
N SER A 307 -16.82 -6.31 22.30
CA SER A 307 -15.44 -6.85 22.39
C SER A 307 -15.02 -7.73 21.21
N ARG A 308 -15.97 -8.14 20.36
CA ARG A 308 -15.75 -8.94 19.15
C ARG A 308 -16.18 -8.20 17.88
N THR A 309 -16.36 -6.89 17.97
CA THR A 309 -16.51 -6.02 16.83
C THR A 309 -15.21 -5.24 16.64
N VAL A 310 -14.78 -5.04 15.40
CA VAL A 310 -13.61 -4.25 15.04
C VAL A 310 -14.02 -3.28 13.95
N VAL A 311 -13.51 -2.06 14.02
CA VAL A 311 -13.55 -1.12 12.90
C VAL A 311 -12.12 -0.78 12.53
N ALA A 312 -11.79 -0.95 11.26
CA ALA A 312 -10.47 -0.72 10.69
C ALA A 312 -10.57 0.30 9.55
N GLY A 313 -9.58 1.17 9.43
CA GLY A 313 -9.49 2.16 8.35
C GLY A 313 -8.07 2.64 8.16
N GLN A 314 -7.84 3.48 7.15
CA GLN A 314 -6.54 4.10 6.91
C GLN A 314 -6.69 5.63 6.82
N SER A 315 -5.67 6.37 7.25
CA SER A 315 -5.66 7.85 7.22
C SER A 315 -6.90 8.45 7.92
N PHE A 316 -7.77 9.20 7.23
CA PHE A 316 -9.00 9.77 7.81
C PHE A 316 -9.89 8.73 8.50
N GLY A 317 -9.87 7.46 8.07
CA GLY A 317 -10.57 6.39 8.77
C GLY A 317 -10.13 6.22 10.22
N TRP A 318 -8.86 6.51 10.54
CA TRP A 318 -8.35 6.50 11.91
C TRP A 318 -8.84 7.67 12.76
N VAL A 319 -8.94 8.87 12.15
CA VAL A 319 -9.36 10.07 12.86
C VAL A 319 -10.79 9.93 13.37
N GLY A 320 -11.67 9.28 12.59
CA GLY A 320 -13.01 8.91 13.04
C GLY A 320 -13.01 7.96 14.24
N LEU A 321 -12.05 7.03 14.32
CA LEU A 321 -12.00 6.02 15.38
C LEU A 321 -11.47 6.54 16.71
N ALA A 322 -10.46 7.42 16.68
CA ALA A 322 -9.78 7.87 17.91
C ALA A 322 -10.69 8.68 18.86
N ILE A 323 -11.73 9.36 18.35
CA ILE A 323 -12.58 10.25 19.16
C ILE A 323 -13.91 9.61 19.56
N CYS A 324 -14.38 8.59 18.85
CA CYS A 324 -15.70 8.02 19.15
C CYS A 324 -15.80 7.22 20.46
N ARG A 325 -14.71 7.01 21.22
CA ARG A 325 -14.74 6.20 22.47
C ARG A 325 -15.48 4.87 22.30
N ILE A 326 -15.50 4.37 21.08
CA ILE A 326 -16.04 3.08 20.73
C ILE A 326 -14.97 2.10 21.23
N THR A 327 -15.25 1.39 22.32
CA THR A 327 -14.45 0.27 22.83
C THR A 327 -14.50 -0.86 21.80
N LEU A 328 -13.75 -0.72 20.73
CA LEU A 328 -13.44 -1.76 19.76
C LEU A 328 -11.92 -1.87 19.74
N ALA A 329 -11.42 -3.12 19.72
CA ALA A 329 -10.00 -3.38 19.71
C ALA A 329 -9.36 -2.67 18.50
N ALA A 330 -8.65 -1.57 18.78
CA ALA A 330 -7.99 -0.77 17.78
C ALA A 330 -6.96 -1.63 17.06
N ALA A 331 -7.07 -1.73 15.74
CA ALA A 331 -5.87 -1.95 14.94
C ALA A 331 -5.03 -0.66 14.98
N PHE A 332 -3.71 -0.76 15.02
CA PHE A 332 -2.79 0.38 15.05
C PHE A 332 -2.12 0.53 13.68
N TRP A 333 -1.67 1.74 13.31
CA TRP A 333 -0.46 2.10 12.53
C TRP A 333 -0.63 3.47 11.83
N TRP A 334 -0.15 4.55 12.49
CA TRP A 334 0.79 5.59 12.00
C TRP A 334 1.04 6.61 13.14
N CYS A 335 2.31 7.04 13.32
CA CYS A 335 2.87 7.98 14.31
C CYS A 335 3.36 7.43 15.67
N ALA A 336 4.68 7.20 15.73
CA ALA A 336 5.64 7.64 16.74
C ALA A 336 5.34 7.44 18.26
N GLU A 337 6.31 6.75 18.88
CA GLU A 337 6.70 6.79 20.30
C GLU A 337 5.72 6.23 21.37
N SER A 338 6.11 5.05 21.86
CA SER A 338 5.94 4.58 23.24
C SER A 338 4.53 4.20 23.73
N SER A 339 4.17 2.91 23.61
CA SER A 339 3.48 2.15 24.66
C SER A 339 3.46 0.64 24.36
N PRO A 340 3.69 -0.25 25.34
CA PRO A 340 3.68 -1.70 25.14
C PRO A 340 2.24 -2.25 25.11
N VAL A 341 1.92 -3.06 24.09
CA VAL A 341 0.64 -3.77 23.98
C VAL A 341 0.64 -5.01 24.91
N PRO A 342 -0.43 -5.30 25.66
CA PRO A 342 -0.56 -6.54 26.42
C PRO A 342 -0.68 -7.74 25.48
N SER A 343 0.10 -8.79 25.74
CA SER A 343 0.09 -10.06 25.04
C SER A 343 -1.32 -10.68 24.98
N GLY A 344 -1.87 -10.90 23.77
CA GLY A 344 -3.10 -11.70 23.63
C GLY A 344 -3.84 -11.66 22.29
N GLY A 345 -3.67 -10.63 21.45
CA GLY A 345 -4.37 -10.53 20.15
C GLY A 345 -3.39 -10.44 18.99
N ARG A 346 -3.41 -11.40 18.07
CA ARG A 346 -2.72 -11.28 16.78
C ARG A 346 -3.58 -10.39 15.88
N MET A 347 -3.10 -9.19 15.60
CA MET A 347 -3.70 -8.21 14.70
C MET A 347 -3.32 -8.56 13.25
N LEU A 348 -4.30 -8.82 12.38
CA LEU A 348 -4.04 -8.84 10.95
C LEU A 348 -3.75 -7.40 10.52
N ILE A 349 -2.57 -7.15 9.96
CA ILE A 349 -2.26 -5.85 9.37
C ILE A 349 -3.01 -5.77 8.04
N ILE A 350 -4.10 -5.01 8.03
CA ILE A 350 -4.91 -4.69 6.84
C ILE A 350 -4.30 -3.48 6.11
N SER A 351 -2.99 -3.48 5.89
CA SER A 351 -2.32 -2.44 5.09
C SER A 351 -1.07 -2.98 4.42
N LYS A 352 -1.04 -2.91 3.08
CA LYS A 352 0.14 -3.23 2.25
C LYS A 352 1.06 -2.01 2.06
N LEU A 353 1.03 -1.06 3.00
CA LEU A 353 1.93 0.09 2.98
C LEU A 353 3.18 -0.21 3.79
#